data_AF-A0A8T6DME8-F1
#
_entry.id   AF-A0A8T6DME8-F1
#
_cell.length_a   1.000
_cell.length_b   1.000
_cell.length_c   1.000
_cell.angle_alpha   90.00
_cell.angle_beta   90.00
_cell.angle_gamma   90.00
#
_symmetry.space_group_name_H-M   'P 1'
#
loop_
_entity.id
_entity.type
_entity.pdbx_description
1 polymer ?
#
loop_
_entity_poly.entity_id
_entity_poly.type
_entity_poly.pdbx_seq_one_letter_code
_entity_poly.pdbx_strand_id
1 'polypeptide(L)' 'MAVHSFIGFMGGVVGPVLAGVVLDVSPESLKWGLTFSATGILAIVALIAMRGMWRLPTRLSSD' A
#
# COMPACT_ATOMS: atom_id res chain seq x y z
N MET A 1 -20.18 1.96 -0.98
CA MET A 1 -19.73 0.76 -1.74
C MET A 1 -18.90 1.11 -2.96
N ALA A 2 -19.37 1.96 -3.89
CA ALA A 2 -18.63 2.29 -5.13
C ALA A 2 -17.17 2.74 -4.91
N VAL A 3 -16.91 3.69 -4.01
CA VAL A 3 -15.54 4.16 -3.73
C VAL A 3 -14.65 3.08 -3.12
N HIS A 4 -15.18 2.28 -2.19
CA HIS A 4 -14.43 1.17 -1.57
C HIS A 4 -14.00 0.13 -2.60
N SER A 5 -14.94 -0.30 -3.45
CA SER A 5 -14.67 -1.24 -4.54
C SER A 5 -13.71 -0.64 -5.57
N PHE A 6 -13.85 0.65 -5.89
CA PHE A 6 -12.94 1.36 -6.80
C PHE A 6 -11.51 1.40 -6.24
N ILE A 7 -11.32 1.74 -4.96
CA ILE A 7 -10.00 1.75 -4.33
C ILE A 7 -9.39 0.35 -4.32
N GLY A 8 -10.17 -0.67 -3.96
CA GLY A 8 -9.72 -2.07 -4.00
C GLY A 8 -9.30 -2.51 -5.40
N PHE A 9 -10.10 -2.15 -6.42
CA PHE A 9 -9.80 -2.43 -7.82
C PHE A 9 -8.52 -1.71 -8.28
N MET A 10 -8.37 -0.43 -7.98
CA MET A 10 -7.16 0.34 -8.31
C MET A 10 -5.92 -0.27 -7.66
N GLY A 11 -6.00 -0.71 -6.40
CA GLY A 11 -4.92 -1.45 -5.74
C GLY A 11 -4.58 -2.76 -6.46
N GLY A 12 -5.59 -3.50 -6.92
CA GLY A 12 -5.44 -4.73 -7.69
C GLY A 12 -4.82 -4.55 -9.08
N VAL A 13 -5.00 -3.38 -9.71
CA VAL A 13 -4.39 -3.05 -11.01
C VAL A 13 -2.98 -2.47 -10.84
N VAL A 14 -2.81 -1.52 -9.92
CA VAL A 14 -1.54 -0.81 -9.72
C VAL A 14 -0.49 -1.71 -9.07
N GLY A 15 -0.88 -2.59 -8.14
CA GLY A 15 0.04 -3.49 -7.44
C GLY A 15 0.89 -4.35 -8.37
N PRO A 16 0.30 -5.13 -9.30
CA PRO A 16 1.05 -5.93 -10.27
C PRO A 16 1.96 -5.11 -11.19
N VAL A 17 1.53 -3.90 -11.59
CA VAL A 17 2.35 -3.00 -12.42
C VAL A 17 3.61 -2.57 -11.67
N LEU A 18 3.46 -2.15 -10.41
CA LEU A 18 4.61 -1.77 -9.57
C LEU A 18 5.53 -2.96 -9.29
N ALA A 19 4.97 -4.14 -9.03
CA ALA A 19 5.75 -5.37 -8.87
C ALA A 19 6.54 -5.71 -10.14
N GLY A 20 5.92 -5.58 -11.32
CA GLY A 20 6.58 -5.75 -12.62
C GLY A 20 7.74 -4.78 -12.80
N VAL A 21 7.55 -3.49 -12.49
CA VAL A 21 8.63 -2.49 -12.54
C VAL A 21 9.80 -2.86 -11.63
N VAL A 22 9.53 -3.31 -10.40
CA VAL A 22 10.59 -3.77 -9.49
C VAL A 22 11.32 -4.97 -10.06
N LEU A 23 10.60 -5.94 -10.63
CA LEU A 23 11.19 -7.12 -11.27
C LEU A 23 12.04 -6.76 -12.50
N ASP A 24 11.63 -5.77 -13.29
CA ASP A 24 12.33 -5.35 -14.51
C ASP A 24 13.68 -4.68 -14.20
N VAL A 25 13.75 -3.89 -13.12
CA VAL A 25 14.97 -3.14 -12.76
C VAL A 25 15.89 -3.88 -11.79
N SER A 26 15.42 -4.98 -11.20
CA SER A 26 16.17 -5.71 -10.16
C SER A 26 17.14 -6.74 -10.73
N PRO A 27 18.32 -6.93 -10.11
CA PRO A 27 19.23 -8.03 -10.43
C PRO A 27 18.56 -9.40 -10.23
N GLU A 28 18.84 -10.36 -11.12
CA GLU A 28 18.20 -11.69 -11.12
C GLU A 28 18.21 -12.38 -9.76
N SER A 29 19.33 -12.30 -9.03
CA SER A 29 19.51 -12.92 -7.71
C SER A 29 18.62 -12.30 -6.61
N LEU A 30 18.12 -11.08 -6.82
CA LEU A 30 17.39 -10.30 -5.81
C LEU A 30 15.95 -9.97 -6.23
N LYS A 31 15.55 -10.21 -7.49
CA LYS A 31 14.23 -9.86 -8.06
C LYS A 31 13.05 -10.13 -7.13
N TRP A 32 12.91 -11.37 -6.67
CA TRP A 32 11.81 -11.76 -5.80
C TRP A 32 11.96 -11.20 -4.40
N GLY A 33 13.18 -11.21 -3.84
CA GLY A 33 13.46 -10.64 -2.53
C GLY A 33 13.06 -9.16 -2.45
N LEU A 34 13.49 -8.35 -3.43
CA LEU A 34 13.17 -6.93 -3.51
C LEU A 34 11.69 -6.67 -3.74
N THR A 35 11.03 -7.46 -4.60
CA THR A 35 9.59 -7.33 -4.86
C THR A 35 8.76 -7.62 -3.60
N PHE A 36 9.09 -8.68 -2.86
CA PHE A 36 8.41 -8.99 -1.60
C PHE A 36 8.75 -7.99 -0.49
N SER A 37 10.00 -7.53 -0.39
CA SER A 37 10.38 -6.49 0.55
C SER A 37 9.63 -5.17 0.28
N ALA A 38 9.50 -4.74 -0.98
CA ALA A 38 8.73 -3.56 -1.35
C ALA A 38 7.25 -3.69 -0.96
N THR A 39 6.65 -4.87 -1.20
CA THR A 39 5.27 -5.17 -0.80
C THR A 39 5.12 -5.16 0.73
N GLY A 40 6.09 -5.72 1.47
CA GLY A 40 6.12 -5.71 2.93
C GLY A 40 6.24 -4.30 3.50
N ILE A 41 7.07 -3.44 2.92
CA ILE A 41 7.19 -2.03 3.31
C ILE A 41 5.86 -1.30 3.09
N LEU A 42 5.19 -1.51 1.95
CA LEU A 42 3.87 -0.95 1.69
C LEU A 42 2.83 -1.40 2.74
N ALA A 43 2.85 -2.68 3.14
CA ALA A 43 1.98 -3.18 4.19
C ALA A 43 2.26 -2.51 5.55
N ILE A 44 3.53 -2.30 5.91
CA ILE A 44 3.90 -1.57 7.13
C ILE A 44 3.39 -0.12 7.08
N VAL A 45 3.54 0.57 5.95
CA VAL A 45 3.01 1.93 5.76
C VAL A 45 1.49 1.94 5.94
N ALA A 46 0.77 0.97 5.39
CA ALA A 46 -0.67 0.84 5.56
C ALA A 46 -1.07 0.65 7.04
N LEU A 47 -0.33 -0.17 7.79
CA LEU A 47 -0.56 -0.35 9.23
C LEU A 47 -0.29 0.93 10.03
N ILE A 48 0.76 1.68 9.69
CA ILE A 48 1.06 2.99 10.32
C ILE A 48 -0.06 3.99 10.03
N ALA A 49 -0.53 4.07 8.78
CA ALA A 49 -1.64 4.94 8.39
C ALA A 49 -2.92 4.57 9.16
N MET A 50 -3.24 3.27 9.25
CA MET A 50 -4.39 2.77 10.01
C MET A 50 -4.28 3.11 11.50
N ARG A 51 -3.09 2.97 12.09
CA ARG A 51 -2.82 3.38 13.48
C ARG A 51 -2.93 4.89 13.67
N GLY A 52 -2.53 5.69 12.68
CA GLY A 52 -2.69 7.15 12.68
C GLY A 52 -4.16 7.57 12.67
N MET A 53 -4.97 6.92 11.82
CA MET A 53 -6.42 7.13 11.77
C MET A 53 -7.11 6.81 13.10
N TRP A 54 -6.64 5.78 13.82
CA TRP A 54 -7.15 5.46 15.16
C TRP A 54 -6.94 6.60 16.18
N ARG A 55 -5.97 7.49 15.96
CA ARG A 55 -5.68 8.64 16.83
C ARG A 55 -6.44 9.91 16.44
N LEU A 56 -7.40 9.83 15.53
CA LEU A 56 -8.32 10.92 15.18
C LEU A 56 -9.68 10.89 15.93
N PRO A 57 -9.79 10.65 17.26
CA PRO A 57 -11.02 10.98 17.98
C PRO A 57 -10.98 12.45 18.45
N THR A 58 -12.07 13.18 18.16
CA THR A 58 -12.55 14.40 18.84
C THR A 58 -11.73 15.69 18.74
N ARG A 59 -11.59 16.28 17.54
CA ARG A 59 -11.28 17.74 17.38
C ARG A 59 -12.20 18.46 16.38
N LEU A 60 -13.43 17.98 16.19
CA LEU A 60 -14.39 18.56 15.24
C LEU A 60 -15.80 18.75 15.83
N SER A 61 -15.96 18.74 17.16
CA SER A 61 -17.28 18.89 17.80
C SER A 61 -17.39 20.12 18.72
N SER A 62 -16.65 21.18 18.43
CA SER A 62 -16.76 22.44 19.17
C SER A 62 -16.65 23.58 18.17
N ASP A 63 -17.77 23.84 17.49
CA ASP A 63 -18.26 25.15 17.05
C ASP A 63 -19.78 25.05 16.88
#